data_AF-A0A640S738-F1
#
_entry.id   AF-A0A640S738-F1
#
_cell.length_a   1.000
_cell.length_b   1.000
_cell.length_c   1.000
_cell.angle_alpha   90.00
_cell.angle_beta   90.00
_cell.angle_gamma   90.00
#
_symmetry.space_group_name_H-M   'P 1'
#
loop_
_entity.id
_entity.type
_entity.pdbx_description
1 polymer ?
#
loop_
_entity_poly.entity_id
_entity_poly.type
_entity_poly.pdbx_seq_one_letter_code
_entity_poly.pdbx_strand_id
1 'polypeptide(L)' 'MAGLSLPEDAEQHLRELIDVLDATWKQMAERLQEAGADAKSSIEVQPNGRAKLNVEKLHALGEP' A
#
# COMPACT_ATOMS: atom_id res chain seq x y z
N MET A 1 40.19 -15.22 1.40
CA MET A 1 39.19 -14.39 0.71
C MET A 1 37.83 -14.99 1.00
N ALA A 2 37.07 -14.38 1.91
CA ALA A 2 35.70 -14.80 2.18
C ALA A 2 34.81 -14.16 1.10
N GLY A 3 34.31 -14.97 0.18
CA GLY A 3 33.34 -14.51 -0.81
C GLY A 3 32.10 -14.01 -0.07
N LEU A 4 31.67 -12.79 -0.37
CA LEU A 4 30.37 -12.25 0.00
C LEU A 4 29.32 -12.97 -0.85
N SER A 5 29.11 -14.27 -0.61
CA SER A 5 27.91 -14.94 -1.09
C SER A 5 26.76 -14.39 -0.25
N LEU A 6 25.94 -13.51 -0.84
CA LEU A 6 24.55 -13.41 -0.41
C LEU A 6 23.96 -14.79 -0.73
N PRO A 7 23.67 -15.62 0.29
CA PRO A 7 23.03 -16.91 0.04
C PRO A 7 21.59 -16.62 -0.43
N GLU A 8 20.88 -17.63 -0.90
CA GLU A 8 19.44 -17.60 -1.24
C GLU A 8 18.58 -16.66 -0.38
N ASP A 9 18.93 -16.49 0.91
CA ASP A 9 18.37 -15.55 1.87
C ASP A 9 18.09 -14.14 1.32
N ALA A 10 18.97 -13.58 0.48
CA ALA A 10 18.78 -12.21 -0.03
C ALA A 10 17.71 -12.14 -1.14
N GLU A 11 17.73 -13.11 -2.05
CA GLU A 11 16.72 -13.20 -3.10
C GLU A 11 15.35 -13.54 -2.50
N GLN A 12 15.32 -14.47 -1.57
CA GLN A 12 14.12 -14.85 -0.82
C GLN A 12 13.56 -13.65 -0.04
N HIS A 13 14.41 -12.90 0.67
CA HIS A 13 13.99 -11.71 1.39
C HIS A 13 13.43 -10.63 0.46
N LEU A 14 14.07 -10.38 -0.69
CA LEU A 14 13.55 -9.44 -1.68
C LEU A 14 12.20 -9.89 -2.26
N ARG A 15 12.03 -11.19 -2.52
CA ARG A 15 10.75 -11.77 -2.97
C ARG A 15 9.65 -11.54 -1.93
N GLU A 16 9.92 -11.80 -0.65
CA GLU A 16 8.98 -11.55 0.43
C GLU A 16 8.59 -10.07 0.53
N LEU A 17 9.56 -9.15 0.38
CA LEU A 17 9.29 -7.71 0.36
C LEU A 17 8.41 -7.31 -0.84
N ILE A 18 8.66 -7.88 -2.02
CA ILE A 18 7.86 -7.64 -3.23
C ILE A 18 6.44 -8.18 -3.05
N ASP A 19 6.28 -9.39 -2.49
CA ASP A 19 4.98 -10.00 -2.25
C ASP A 19 4.14 -9.17 -1.26
N VAL A 20 4.76 -8.67 -0.18
CA VAL A 20 4.10 -7.75 0.76
C VAL A 20 3.70 -6.44 0.08
N LEU A 21 4.56 -5.90 -0.78
CA LEU A 21 4.26 -4.66 -1.52
C LEU A 21 3.09 -4.87 -2.48
N ASP A 22 3.08 -5.97 -3.24
CA ASP A 22 2.01 -6.32 -4.17
C ASP A 22 0.67 -6.53 -3.44
N ALA A 23 0.67 -7.27 -2.32
CA ALA A 23 -0.52 -7.46 -1.50
C ALA A 23 -1.05 -6.14 -0.94
N THR A 24 -0.16 -5.26 -0.48
CA THR A 24 -0.52 -3.92 0.03
C THR A 24 -1.12 -3.06 -1.09
N TRP A 25 -0.55 -3.12 -2.28
CA TRP A 25 -1.03 -2.39 -3.45
C TRP A 25 -2.42 -2.85 -3.89
N LYS A 26 -2.64 -4.17 -3.96
CA LYS A 26 -3.95 -4.76 -4.28
C LYS A 26 -5.03 -4.33 -3.28
N GLN A 27 -4.74 -4.42 -1.98
CA GLN A 27 -5.67 -3.96 -0.94
C GLN A 27 -5.99 -2.46 -1.07
N MET A 28 -5.01 -1.63 -1.42
CA MET A 28 -5.25 -0.20 -1.67
C MET A 28 -6.16 0.01 -2.88
N ALA A 29 -5.89 -0.68 -3.99
CA ALA A 29 -6.69 -0.58 -5.20
C ALA A 29 -8.16 -0.99 -4.95
N GLU A 30 -8.38 -2.09 -4.24
CA GLU A 30 -9.71 -2.56 -3.83
C GLU A 30 -10.44 -1.50 -3.00
N ARG A 31 -9.78 -0.94 -1.97
CA ARG A 31 -10.39 0.12 -1.14
C ARG A 31 -10.74 1.37 -1.92
N LEU A 32 -9.89 1.79 -2.84
CA LEU A 32 -10.16 2.95 -3.70
C LEU A 32 -11.34 2.66 -4.65
N GLN A 33 -11.43 1.45 -5.19
CA GLN A 33 -12.56 1.02 -6.01
C GLN A 33 -13.87 1.00 -5.21
N GLU A 34 -13.86 0.45 -4.00
CA GLU A 34 -15.01 0.44 -3.07
C GLU A 34 -15.45 1.84 -2.62
N ALA A 35 -14.52 2.79 -2.60
CA ALA A 35 -14.78 4.18 -2.24
C ALA A 35 -15.57 4.91 -3.32
N GLY A 36 -15.35 4.55 -4.59
CA GLY A 36 -15.94 5.22 -5.74
C GLY A 36 -15.18 6.49 -6.14
N ALA A 37 -15.46 7.00 -7.34
CA ALA A 37 -14.75 8.13 -7.94
C ALA A 37 -14.89 9.46 -7.16
N ASP A 38 -15.97 9.60 -6.39
CA ASP A 38 -16.26 10.79 -5.59
C ASP A 38 -15.63 10.76 -4.19
N ALA A 39 -14.93 9.67 -3.82
CA ALA A 39 -14.29 9.59 -2.52
C ALA A 39 -13.06 10.50 -2.44
N LYS A 40 -12.96 11.22 -1.33
CA LYS A 40 -11.75 11.98 -1.02
C LYS A 40 -10.72 11.05 -0.39
N SER A 41 -9.62 10.81 -1.10
CA SER A 41 -8.49 10.04 -0.57
C SER A 41 -7.32 10.94 -0.19
N SER A 42 -6.67 10.68 0.94
CA SER A 42 -5.41 11.31 1.33
C SER A 42 -4.40 10.28 1.81
N ILE A 43 -3.12 10.57 1.62
CA ILE A 43 -2.01 9.73 2.08
C ILE A 43 -1.25 10.51 3.15
N GLU A 44 -1.13 9.92 4.33
CA GLU A 44 -0.32 10.43 5.43
C GLU A 44 0.96 9.60 5.53
N VAL A 45 2.12 10.25 5.37
CA VAL A 45 3.43 9.62 5.53
C VAL A 45 3.82 9.66 7.00
N GLN A 46 4.03 8.50 7.59
CA GLN A 46 4.42 8.35 8.99
C GLN A 46 5.94 8.46 9.15
N PRO A 47 6.44 8.87 10.34
CA PRO A 47 7.87 9.01 10.60
C PRO A 47 8.69 7.72 10.44
N ASN A 48 8.03 6.56 10.47
CA ASN A 48 8.64 5.23 10.30
C ASN A 48 8.69 4.75 8.84
N GLY A 49 8.42 5.64 7.87
CA GLY A 49 8.41 5.31 6.45
C GLY A 49 7.15 4.55 5.98
N ARG A 50 6.14 4.36 6.85
CA ARG A 50 4.85 3.80 6.45
C ARG A 50 3.93 4.88 5.89
N ALA A 51 3.04 4.49 5.00
CA ALA A 51 1.97 5.36 4.51
C ALA A 51 0.62 4.87 5.07
N LYS A 52 -0.21 5.81 5.52
CA LYS A 52 -1.61 5.54 5.89
C LYS A 52 -2.52 6.14 4.81
N LEU A 53 -3.37 5.30 4.22
CA LEU A 53 -4.41 5.74 3.31
C LEU A 53 -5.66 6.10 4.13
N ASN A 54 -6.11 7.34 4.02
CA ASN A 54 -7.41 7.77 4.52
C ASN A 54 -8.37 7.88 3.33
N VAL A 55 -9.55 7.27 3.46
CA VAL A 55 -10.59 7.29 2.43
C VAL A 55 -11.87 7.79 3.09
N GLU A 56 -12.32 8.96 2.69
CA GLU A 56 -13.60 9.53 3.12
C GLU A 56 -14.60 9.39 1.97
N LYS A 57 -15.65 8.59 2.18
CA LYS A 57 -16.78 8.56 1.25
C LYS A 57 -17.52 9.89 1.41
N LEU A 58 -17.39 10.76 0.42
CA LEU A 58 -18.26 11.91 0.29
C LEU A 58 -19.63 11.35 -0.06
N HIS A 59 -20.49 11.14 0.92
CA HIS A 59 -21.91 11.02 0.61
C HIS A 59 -22.25 12.27 -0.19
N ALA A 60 -22.57 12.09 -1.47
CA ALA A 60 -23.12 13.16 -2.28
C ALA A 60 -24.29 13.72 -1.47
N LEU A 61 -24.10 14.92 -0.92
CA LEU A 61 -25.14 15.72 -0.32
C LEU A 61 -26.07 16.14 -1.46
N GLY A 62 -26.85 15.18 -1.94
CA GLY A 62 -28.07 15.41 -2.67
C GLY A 62 -29.19 15.46 -1.63
N GLU A 63 -29.39 16.63 -1.02
CA GLU A 63 -30.72 17.05 -0.59
C GLU A 63 -31.43 17.58 -1.85
N PRO A 64 -32.70 17.21 -2.09
CA PRO A 64 -33.81 17.72 -1.27
C PRO A 64 -34.73 16.66 -0.64
#